data_AF-X1JRF5-F1
#
_entry.id   AF-X1JRF5-F1
#
_cell.length_a   1.000
_cell.length_b   1.000
_cell.length_c   1.000
_cell.angle_alpha   90.00
_cell.angle_beta   90.00
_cell.angle_gamma   90.00
#
_symmetry.space_group_name_H-M   'P 1'
#
loop_
_entity.id
_entity.type
_entity.pdbx_description
1 polymer ?
#
loop_
_entity_poly.entity_id
_entity_poly.type
_entity_poly.pdbx_seq_one_letter_code
_entity_poly.pdbx_strand_id
1 'polypeptide(L)' 'SLDLRKANYWQLIKAGLPEKNVFVNEICTADHPELFFSYRRDKGNTGRMAAIFMLK' A
#
# COMPACT_ATOMS: atom_id res chain seq x y z
N SER A 1 15.24 1.38 -2.93
CA SER A 1 13.89 1.97 -2.72
C SER A 1 13.54 1.85 -1.25
N LEU A 2 12.79 2.80 -0.69
CA LEU A 2 12.31 2.72 0.70
C LEU A 2 11.08 1.81 0.77
N ASP A 3 11.05 0.88 1.73
CA ASP A 3 9.89 0.03 1.97
C ASP A 3 8.90 0.68 2.95
N LEU A 4 7.92 1.37 2.36
CA LEU A 4 6.87 2.04 3.12
C LEU A 4 5.87 1.06 3.76
N ARG A 5 5.70 -0.15 3.22
CA ARG A 5 4.79 -1.16 3.78
C ARG A 5 5.35 -1.68 5.09
N LYS A 6 6.63 -2.06 5.10
CA LYS A 6 7.34 -2.50 6.31
C LYS A 6 7.41 -1.38 7.36
N ALA A 7 7.63 -0.13 6.95
CA ALA A 7 7.62 1.01 7.86
C ALA A 7 6.26 1.17 8.57
N ASN A 8 5.15 1.13 7.83
CA ASN A 8 3.80 1.20 8.40
C ASN A 8 3.47 -0.02 9.28
N TYR A 9 3.84 -1.23 8.85
CA TYR A 9 3.67 -2.44 9.64
C TYR A 9 4.27 -2.28 11.04
N TRP A 10 5.54 -1.87 11.14
CA TRP A 10 6.19 -1.68 12.44
C TRP A 10 5.56 -0.56 13.28
N GLN A 11 5.04 0.50 12.65
CA GLN A 11 4.29 1.53 13.37
C GLN A 11 3.01 0.96 14.00
N LEU A 12 2.29 0.10 13.28
CA LEU A 12 1.07 -0.56 13.79
C LEU A 12 1.38 -1.53 14.93
N ILE A 13 2.41 -2.36 14.80
CA ILE A 13 2.83 -3.27 15.87
C ILE A 13 3.27 -2.49 17.11
N LYS A 14 4.04 -1.40 16.93
CA LYS A 14 4.44 -0.52 18.03
C LYS A 14 3.24 0.17 18.70
N ALA A 15 2.17 0.42 17.96
CA ALA A 15 0.92 0.96 18.50
C ALA A 15 0.08 -0.09 19.27
N GLY A 16 0.51 -1.35 19.31
CA GLY A 16 -0.11 -2.44 20.07
C GLY A 16 -1.04 -3.34 19.26
N LEU A 17 -1.09 -3.23 17.93
CA LEU A 17 -1.85 -4.18 17.11
C LEU A 17 -1.17 -5.56 17.14
N PRO A 18 -1.92 -6.65 17.39
CA PRO A 18 -1.38 -7.99 17.25
C PRO A 18 -0.98 -8.27 15.79
N GLU A 19 0.19 -8.88 15.58
CA GLU A 19 0.70 -9.20 14.24
C GLU A 19 -0.29 -9.99 13.38
N LYS A 20 -1.00 -10.95 14.00
CA LYS A 20 -2.02 -11.76 13.33
C LYS A 20 -3.19 -10.97 12.73
N ASN A 21 -3.39 -9.73 13.17
CA ASN A 21 -4.43 -8.84 12.68
C ASN A 21 -3.94 -7.88 11.59
N VAL A 22 -2.65 -7.94 11.22
CA VAL A 22 -2.06 -7.08 10.19
C VAL A 22 -1.68 -7.93 8.99
N PHE A 23 -2.39 -7.74 7.88
CA PHE A 23 -2.07 -8.34 6.60
C PHE A 23 -1.31 -7.34 5.72
N VAL A 24 -0.15 -7.74 5.18
CA VAL A 24 0.66 -6.92 4.27
C VAL A 24 0.58 -7.51 2.87
N ASN A 25 0.17 -6.70 1.90
CA ASN A 25 0.14 -7.09 0.49
C ASN A 25 1.50 -6.80 -0.18
N GLU A 26 2.06 -7.80 -0.85
CA GLU A 26 3.35 -7.70 -1.56
C GLU A 26 3.26 -7.08 -2.97
N ILE A 27 2.06 -6.82 -3.49
CA ILE A 27 1.86 -6.17 -4.79
C ILE A 27 2.39 -4.74 -4.78
N CYS A 28 3.17 -4.40 -5.80
CA CYS A 28 3.73 -3.07 -6.03
C CYS A 28 3.02 -2.38 -7.21
N THR A 29 2.56 -1.14 -7.03
CA THR A 29 1.85 -0.40 -8.08
C THR A 29 2.74 -0.05 -9.27
N ALA A 30 4.06 0.05 -9.08
CA ALA A 30 5.00 0.30 -10.17
C ALA A 30 5.24 -0.95 -11.03
N ASP A 31 5.31 -2.13 -10.42
CA ASP A 31 5.70 -3.39 -11.07
C ASP A 31 4.55 -4.01 -11.87
N HIS A 32 3.31 -3.60 -11.60
CA HIS A 32 2.08 -4.09 -12.24
C HIS A 32 1.34 -2.97 -13.01
N PRO A 33 1.91 -2.46 -14.13
CA PRO A 33 1.32 -1.39 -14.93
C PRO A 33 -0.02 -1.74 -15.58
N GLU A 34 -0.30 -3.02 -15.77
CA GLU A 34 -1.55 -3.55 -16.30
C GLU A 34 -2.71 -3.48 -15.31
N LEU A 35 -2.42 -3.34 -14.01
CA LEU A 35 -3.41 -3.32 -12.94
C LEU A 35 -3.54 -1.95 -12.25
N PHE A 36 -2.45 -1.17 -12.19
CA PHE A 36 -2.39 0.01 -11.33
C PHE A 36 -1.77 1.25 -12.00
N PHE A 37 -2.30 2.42 -11.66
CA PHE A 37 -1.62 3.70 -11.85
C PHE A 37 -0.44 3.83 -10.86
N SER A 38 0.68 4.41 -11.30
CA SER A 38 1.84 4.65 -10.43
C SER A 38 2.46 6.01 -10.69
N TYR A 39 2.25 6.96 -9.77
CA TYR A 39 2.74 8.34 -9.90
C TYR A 39 4.24 8.43 -10.20
N ARG A 40 5.06 7.62 -9.51
CA ARG A 40 6.52 7.61 -9.70
C ARG A 40 6.91 7.04 -11.05
N ARG A 41 6.34 5.90 -11.45
CA ARG A 41 6.63 5.26 -12.74
C ARG A 41 6.18 6.15 -13.90
N ASP A 42 4.97 6.70 -13.79
CA ASP A 42 4.29 7.46 -14.83
C ASP A 42 4.66 8.96 -14.82
N LYS A 43 5.74 9.31 -14.09
CA LYS A 43 6.32 10.67 -14.03
C LYS A 43 5.30 11.76 -13.73
N GLY A 44 4.36 11.46 -12.84
CA GLY A 44 3.38 12.39 -12.32
C GLY A 44 2.09 12.55 -13.11
N ASN A 45 2.03 12.09 -14.36
CA ASN A 45 0.84 12.17 -15.21
C ASN A 45 0.12 10.82 -15.30
N THR A 46 -0.78 10.54 -14.36
CA THR A 46 -1.49 9.26 -14.27
C THR A 46 -2.77 9.39 -13.43
N GLY A 47 -3.65 8.40 -13.51
CA GLY A 47 -4.87 8.33 -12.70
C GLY A 47 -4.60 8.00 -11.23
N ARG A 48 -5.66 7.71 -10.46
CA ARG A 48 -5.56 7.29 -9.06
C ARG A 48 -6.50 6.13 -8.79
N MET A 49 -6.07 5.20 -7.94
CA MET A 49 -6.94 4.21 -7.33
C MET A 49 -7.52 4.77 -6.02
N ALA A 50 -8.63 4.18 -5.58
CA ALA A 50 -9.23 4.45 -4.27
C ALA A 50 -9.36 3.13 -3.49
N ALA A 51 -9.11 3.19 -2.18
CA ALA A 51 -9.41 2.10 -1.25
C ALA A 51 -10.67 2.46 -0.47
N ILE A 52 -11.66 1.56 -0.42
CA ILE A 52 -12.97 1.80 0.18
C ILE A 52 -13.24 0.70 1.21
N PHE A 53 -13.68 1.09 2.41
CA PHE A 53 -14.26 0.19 3.39
C PHE A 53 -15.51 0.84 3.98
N MET A 54 -16.56 0.07 4.24
CA MET A 54 -17.78 0.55 4.84
C MET A 54 -18.40 -0.51 5.75
N LEU A 55 -19.11 -0.05 6.78
CA LEU A 55 -20.07 -0.89 7.48
C LEU A 55 -21.37 -0.93 6.68
N LYS A 56 -22.09 -2.04 6.80
CA LYS A 56 -23.39 -2.22 6.14
C LYS A 56 -24.49 -1.45 6.86
#